data_AF-A0A3M2D3S0-F1
#
_entry.id   AF-A0A3M2D3S0-F1
#
_cell.length_a   1.000
_cell.length_b   1.000
_cell.length_c   1.000
_cell.angle_alpha   90.00
_cell.angle_beta   90.00
_cell.angle_gamma   90.00
#
_symmetry.space_group_name_H-M   'P 1'
#
loop_
_entity.id
_entity.type
_entity.pdbx_description
1 polymer ?
#
loop_
_entity_poly.entity_id
_entity_poly.type
_entity_poly.pdbx_seq_one_letter_code
_entity_poly.pdbx_strand_id
1 'polypeptide(L)'
;PSTPKGDRAVISDREADALRRTALEYEVDGLNRPISGKGLEIKTVRPEWPVLVRQSYNPRNPVVVIRFGPDGKVKKAEFLRERDGSKGSGYEPVDGPILDAVYRWTARGASIDNLDKSDPEAEVVVSIRIILVSRRPVP
;
A
#
# COMPACT_ATOMS: atom_id res chain seq x y z
N PRO A 1 15.67 29.40 -13.16
CA PRO A 1 15.22 28.47 -14.24
C PRO A 1 15.37 27.00 -13.81
N SER A 2 14.21 26.40 -13.49
CA SER A 2 13.79 25.01 -13.72
C SER A 2 14.70 23.84 -13.29
N THR A 3 14.35 23.23 -12.16
CA THR A 3 14.69 21.87 -11.74
C THR A 3 14.09 20.83 -12.73
N PRO A 4 14.85 19.87 -13.27
CA PRO A 4 14.25 18.69 -13.93
C PRO A 4 13.86 17.68 -12.84
N LYS A 5 12.56 17.47 -12.58
CA LYS A 5 11.65 16.51 -13.22
C LYS A 5 12.04 15.06 -12.92
N GLY A 6 11.34 14.47 -11.95
CA GLY A 6 11.49 13.09 -11.53
C GLY A 6 11.28 12.13 -12.68
N ASP A 7 12.19 11.17 -12.80
CA ASP A 7 12.10 10.11 -13.80
C ASP A 7 12.31 8.75 -13.14
N ARG A 8 11.23 7.98 -13.17
CA ARG A 8 11.15 6.53 -13.38
C ARG A 8 11.84 5.60 -12.37
N ALA A 9 11.04 5.12 -11.43
CA ALA A 9 11.17 3.76 -10.92
C ALA A 9 10.82 2.76 -12.05
N VAL A 10 11.83 2.26 -12.76
CA VAL A 10 11.68 1.17 -13.74
C VAL A 10 11.52 -0.18 -13.00
N ILE A 11 10.29 -0.68 -12.95
CA ILE A 11 9.97 -1.97 -12.30
C ILE A 11 10.56 -3.12 -13.14
N SER A 12 11.04 -4.20 -12.52
CA SER A 12 11.52 -5.42 -13.22
C SER A 12 10.39 -6.00 -14.07
N ASP A 13 10.64 -6.43 -15.32
CA ASP A 13 9.61 -6.87 -16.28
C ASP A 13 8.61 -7.89 -15.72
N ARG A 14 9.04 -8.78 -14.81
CA ARG A 14 8.16 -9.77 -14.18
C ARG A 14 7.24 -9.17 -13.10
N GLU A 15 7.72 -8.16 -12.39
CA GLU A 15 6.91 -7.36 -11.46
C GLU A 15 6.09 -6.30 -12.21
N ALA A 16 6.56 -5.82 -13.36
CA ALA A 16 5.89 -4.84 -14.21
C ALA A 16 4.58 -5.40 -14.79
N ASP A 17 4.56 -6.70 -15.08
CA ASP A 17 3.34 -7.39 -15.52
C ASP A 17 2.29 -7.50 -14.38
N ALA A 18 2.74 -7.70 -13.14
CA ALA A 18 1.88 -7.65 -11.95
C ALA A 18 1.46 -6.20 -11.58
N LEU A 19 2.30 -5.21 -11.89
CA LEU A 19 2.13 -3.77 -11.64
C LEU A 19 1.39 -3.01 -12.75
N ARG A 20 0.85 -3.71 -13.75
CA ARG A 20 -0.10 -3.14 -14.72
C ARG A 20 -1.44 -2.71 -14.09
N ARG A 21 -1.52 -2.73 -12.75
CA ARG A 21 -2.68 -2.48 -11.91
C ARG A 21 -2.40 -1.28 -11.01
N THR A 22 -3.40 -0.44 -10.82
CA THR A 22 -3.37 0.94 -10.30
C THR A 22 -2.35 1.17 -9.17
N ALA A 23 -1.35 2.01 -9.43
CA ALA A 23 -0.45 2.53 -8.40
C ALA A 23 -1.11 3.73 -7.71
N LEU A 24 -1.29 3.64 -6.39
CA LEU A 24 -1.87 4.70 -5.57
C LEU A 24 -0.87 5.09 -4.48
N GLU A 25 -0.65 6.39 -4.29
CA GLU A 25 0.18 6.91 -3.20
C GLU A 25 -0.73 7.33 -2.04
N TYR A 26 -0.40 6.95 -0.80
CA TYR A 26 -1.27 7.22 0.34
C TYR A 26 -0.53 7.57 1.62
N GLU A 27 -0.93 8.69 2.21
CA GLU A 27 -0.35 9.18 3.46
C GLU A 27 -0.97 8.50 4.68
N VAL A 28 -0.13 8.08 5.64
CA VAL A 28 -0.57 7.38 6.87
C VAL A 28 -1.48 8.24 7.74
N ASP A 29 -1.30 9.56 7.72
CA ASP A 29 -2.19 10.51 8.41
C ASP A 29 -3.53 10.72 7.67
N GLY A 30 -3.66 10.20 6.45
CA GLY A 30 -4.90 10.14 5.68
C GLY A 30 -5.76 8.89 5.93
N LEU A 31 -5.23 7.86 6.63
CA LEU A 31 -5.90 6.57 6.91
C LEU A 31 -7.22 6.80 7.64
N ASN A 32 -8.29 6.86 6.84
CA ASN A 32 -9.73 7.02 7.13
C ASN A 32 -10.50 7.60 5.91
N ARG A 33 -9.82 7.94 4.80
CA ARG A 33 -10.48 8.39 3.56
C ARG A 33 -10.49 7.29 2.50
N PRO A 34 -11.64 7.02 1.85
CA PRO A 34 -11.72 6.03 0.80
C PRO A 34 -10.76 6.36 -0.35
N ILE A 35 -9.98 5.36 -0.78
CA ILE A 35 -9.17 5.49 -1.99
C ILE A 35 -10.07 5.18 -3.17
N SER A 36 -10.49 6.21 -3.90
CA SER A 36 -11.36 6.08 -5.08
C SER A 36 -10.55 6.24 -6.35
N GLY A 37 -10.48 5.19 -7.17
CA GLY A 37 -9.82 5.22 -8.47
C GLY A 37 -10.22 4.02 -9.33
N LYS A 38 -10.52 4.26 -10.61
CA LYS A 38 -10.91 3.23 -11.60
C LYS A 38 -12.08 2.32 -11.18
N GLY A 39 -13.06 2.84 -10.44
CA GLY A 39 -14.22 2.05 -9.99
C GLY A 39 -13.95 1.15 -8.78
N LEU A 40 -12.85 1.39 -8.06
CA LEU A 40 -12.49 0.75 -6.80
C LEU A 40 -12.54 1.78 -5.68
N GLU A 41 -13.23 1.46 -4.59
CA GLU A 41 -13.24 2.22 -3.34
C GLU A 41 -12.65 1.36 -2.22
N ILE A 42 -11.56 1.80 -1.58
CA ILE A 42 -10.88 1.07 -0.50
C ILE A 42 -11.13 1.76 0.84
N LYS A 43 -11.77 1.05 1.76
CA LYS A 43 -11.90 1.43 3.17
C LYS A 43 -10.65 0.99 3.92
N THR A 44 -9.88 1.97 4.40
CA THR A 44 -8.63 1.76 5.10
C THR A 44 -8.81 1.73 6.61
N VAL A 45 -7.90 1.06 7.30
CA VAL A 45 -7.76 1.00 8.76
C VAL A 45 -6.37 1.52 9.11
N ARG A 46 -6.30 2.36 10.15
CA ARG A 46 -5.02 2.89 10.64
C ARG A 46 -4.25 1.81 11.43
N PRO A 47 -2.96 1.60 11.15
CA PRO A 47 -2.09 0.77 11.97
C PRO A 47 -1.85 1.40 13.34
N GLU A 48 -1.75 0.54 14.34
CA GLU A 48 -1.51 0.91 15.73
C GLU A 48 -0.07 0.56 16.11
N TRP A 49 0.71 1.56 16.53
CA TRP A 49 2.08 1.38 17.01
C TRP A 49 2.23 1.94 18.43
N PRO A 50 3.10 1.33 19.25
CA PRO A 50 3.58 1.97 20.48
C PRO A 50 4.19 3.34 20.16
N VAL A 51 3.90 4.35 20.99
CA VAL A 51 4.33 5.75 20.78
C VAL A 51 5.85 5.88 20.59
N LEU A 52 6.65 5.03 21.25
CA LEU A 52 8.11 4.98 21.15
C LEU A 52 8.60 4.74 19.71
N VAL A 53 7.88 3.94 18.92
CA VAL A 53 8.24 3.62 17.52
C VAL A 53 8.21 4.88 16.64
N ARG A 54 7.31 5.84 16.95
CA ARG A 54 7.18 7.10 16.20
C ARG A 54 8.34 8.08 16.45
N GLN A 55 9.03 7.97 17.58
CA GLN A 55 10.11 8.88 17.97
C GLN A 55 11.50 8.31 17.71
N SER A 56 11.63 6.98 17.68
CA SER A 56 12.95 6.30 17.64
C SER A 56 13.39 5.86 16.25
N TYR A 57 12.50 5.81 15.27
CA TYR A 57 12.81 5.28 13.93
C TYR A 57 12.60 6.32 12.83
N ASN A 58 13.44 6.24 11.80
CA ASN A 58 13.26 6.96 10.54
C ASN A 58 12.93 5.95 9.42
N PRO A 59 11.71 5.37 9.44
CA PRO A 59 11.32 4.33 8.51
C PRO A 59 11.27 4.83 7.06
N ARG A 60 11.62 3.97 6.11
CA ARG A 60 11.36 4.21 4.69
C ARG A 60 9.87 4.03 4.40
N ASN A 61 9.36 4.72 3.37
CA ASN A 61 7.97 4.59 2.93
C ASN A 61 7.78 3.29 2.14
N PRO A 62 7.17 2.23 2.71
CA PRO A 62 7.06 0.96 2.00
C PRO A 62 5.98 1.03 0.91
N VAL A 63 6.12 0.18 -0.10
CA VAL A 63 5.05 -0.13 -1.05
C VAL A 63 4.44 -1.48 -0.68
N VAL A 64 3.12 -1.54 -0.52
CA VAL A 64 2.37 -2.77 -0.24
C VAL A 64 1.56 -3.16 -1.47
N VAL A 65 1.70 -4.42 -1.89
CA VAL A 65 0.83 -5.05 -2.88
C VAL A 65 -0.29 -5.75 -2.14
N ILE A 66 -1.53 -5.40 -2.49
CA ILE A 66 -2.75 -5.89 -1.84
C ILE A 66 -3.59 -6.60 -2.89
N ARG A 67 -4.08 -7.79 -2.56
CA ARG A 67 -4.97 -8.60 -3.40
C ARG A 67 -6.33 -8.71 -2.72
N PHE A 68 -7.35 -8.11 -3.31
CA PHE A 68 -8.73 -8.18 -2.85
C PHE A 68 -9.48 -9.29 -3.57
N GLY A 69 -10.18 -10.15 -2.84
CA GLY A 69 -11.07 -11.17 -3.40
C GLY A 69 -12.43 -10.61 -3.85
N PRO A 70 -13.31 -11.48 -4.39
CA PRO A 70 -14.64 -11.09 -4.85
C PRO A 70 -15.59 -10.65 -3.72
N ASP A 71 -15.25 -10.95 -2.46
CA ASP A 71 -15.96 -10.47 -1.28
C ASP A 71 -15.48 -9.08 -0.81
N GLY A 72 -14.52 -8.49 -1.52
CA GLY A 72 -13.93 -7.21 -1.17
C GLY A 72 -12.93 -7.27 -0.01
N LYS A 73 -12.56 -8.45 0.50
CA LYS A 73 -11.57 -8.59 1.58
C LYS A 73 -10.18 -8.86 1.02
N VAL A 74 -9.16 -8.54 1.81
CA VAL A 74 -7.77 -8.82 1.46
C VAL A 74 -7.51 -10.33 1.56
N LYS A 75 -7.21 -10.98 0.42
CA LYS A 75 -6.70 -12.36 0.36
C LYS A 75 -5.20 -12.41 0.70
N LYS A 76 -4.45 -11.40 0.25
CA LYS A 76 -2.99 -11.35 0.43
C LYS A 76 -2.50 -9.92 0.46
N ALA A 77 -1.57 -9.64 1.37
CA ALA A 77 -0.80 -8.41 1.38
C ALA A 77 0.69 -8.70 1.57
N GLU A 78 1.54 -8.02 0.81
CA GLU A 78 2.99 -8.14 0.93
C GLU A 78 3.70 -6.84 0.55
N PHE A 79 4.81 -6.55 1.22
CA PHE A 79 5.67 -5.46 0.77
C PHE A 79 6.33 -5.81 -0.57
N LEU A 80 6.25 -4.87 -1.52
CA LEU A 80 6.99 -4.93 -2.78
C LEU A 80 8.48 -4.84 -2.48
N ARG A 81 9.29 -5.63 -3.19
CA ARG A 81 10.74 -5.49 -3.16
C ARG A 81 11.12 -4.32 -4.07
N GLU A 82 11.76 -3.31 -3.50
CA GLU A 82 12.26 -2.16 -4.26
C GLU A 82 13.58 -2.51 -4.99
N ARG A 83 13.99 -1.66 -5.92
CA ARG A 83 15.16 -1.87 -6.80
C ARG A 83 16.47 -2.05 -6.05
N ASP A 84 16.62 -1.38 -4.92
CA ASP A 84 17.78 -1.46 -4.05
C ASP A 84 17.79 -2.76 -3.22
N GLY A 85 16.85 -3.67 -3.47
CA GLY A 85 16.68 -4.92 -2.74
C GLY A 85 15.93 -4.77 -1.43
N SER A 86 15.55 -3.55 -1.04
CA SER A 86 14.83 -3.30 0.20
C SER A 86 13.36 -3.73 0.12
N LYS A 87 12.80 -4.04 1.28
CA LYS A 87 11.40 -4.45 1.45
C LYS A 87 10.92 -3.92 2.80
N GLY A 88 9.67 -3.47 2.85
CA GLY A 88 9.10 -2.88 4.05
C GLY A 88 9.73 -1.53 4.42
N SER A 89 9.52 -1.10 5.65
CA SER A 89 10.04 0.15 6.18
C SER A 89 11.50 0.06 6.62
N GLY A 90 12.02 -1.17 6.75
CA GLY A 90 13.32 -1.47 7.33
C GLY A 90 13.29 -1.72 8.84
N TYR A 91 12.10 -1.70 9.46
CA TYR A 91 11.92 -1.93 10.89
C TYR A 91 10.73 -2.86 11.14
N GLU A 92 10.99 -4.06 11.66
CA GLU A 92 9.95 -5.06 11.98
C GLU A 92 8.82 -4.52 12.90
N PRO A 93 9.11 -3.72 13.95
CA PRO A 93 8.06 -3.12 14.79
C PRO A 93 7.14 -2.14 14.07
N VAL A 94 7.51 -1.69 12.86
CA VAL A 94 6.69 -0.85 11.98
C VAL A 94 5.98 -1.72 10.94
N ASP A 95 6.69 -2.69 10.38
CA ASP A 95 6.20 -3.53 9.28
C ASP A 95 5.05 -4.45 9.68
N GLY A 96 5.11 -5.06 10.87
CA GLY A 96 4.03 -5.92 11.39
C GLY A 96 2.69 -5.19 11.47
N PRO A 97 2.61 -4.07 12.22
CA PRO A 97 1.37 -3.31 12.33
C PRO A 97 0.83 -2.75 11.00
N ILE A 98 1.71 -2.41 10.04
CA ILE A 98 1.28 -2.03 8.69
C ILE A 98 0.49 -3.17 8.04
N LEU A 99 1.07 -4.38 8.02
CA LEU A 99 0.43 -5.52 7.39
C LEU A 99 -0.87 -5.90 8.11
N ASP A 100 -0.87 -5.92 9.43
CA ASP A 100 -2.06 -6.21 10.24
C ASP A 100 -3.20 -5.23 9.92
N ALA A 101 -2.89 -3.94 9.77
CA ALA A 101 -3.86 -2.94 9.38
C ALA A 101 -4.37 -3.17 7.96
N VAL A 102 -3.47 -3.45 7.01
CA VAL A 102 -3.82 -3.71 5.61
C VAL A 102 -4.75 -4.91 5.47
N TYR A 103 -4.52 -6.00 6.21
CA TYR A 103 -5.41 -7.17 6.19
C TYR A 103 -6.83 -6.87 6.69
N ARG A 104 -7.03 -5.76 7.41
CA ARG A 104 -8.35 -5.28 7.86
C ARG A 104 -9.01 -4.33 6.86
N TRP A 105 -8.35 -4.01 5.75
CA TRP A 105 -8.94 -3.16 4.71
C TRP A 105 -9.98 -3.93 3.92
N THR A 106 -10.95 -3.19 3.38
CA THR A 106 -11.98 -3.75 2.49
C THR A 106 -12.11 -2.89 1.25
N ALA A 107 -12.39 -3.49 0.11
CA ALA A 107 -12.65 -2.82 -1.14
C ALA A 107 -14.08 -3.08 -1.65
N ARG A 108 -14.63 -2.12 -2.38
CA ARG A 108 -15.93 -2.23 -3.06
C ARG A 108 -15.94 -1.45 -4.38
N GLY A 109 -17.01 -1.62 -5.16
CA GLY A 109 -17.23 -0.91 -6.43
C GLY A 109 -17.03 -1.80 -7.64
N ALA A 110 -17.22 -1.22 -8.84
CA ALA A 110 -17.26 -1.92 -10.11
C ALA A 110 -16.09 -2.88 -10.36
N SER A 111 -14.87 -2.55 -9.90
CA SER A 111 -13.73 -3.47 -10.04
C SER A 111 -13.89 -4.78 -9.26
N ILE A 112 -14.55 -4.74 -8.09
CA ILE A 112 -14.87 -5.92 -7.28
C ILE A 112 -16.14 -6.58 -7.81
N ASP A 113 -17.16 -5.80 -8.15
CA ASP A 113 -18.46 -6.31 -8.61
C ASP A 113 -18.36 -7.08 -9.93
N ASN A 114 -17.37 -6.74 -10.77
CA ASN A 114 -17.09 -7.41 -12.04
C ASN A 114 -16.19 -8.66 -11.91
N LEU A 115 -15.70 -9.00 -10.71
CA LEU A 115 -15.01 -10.27 -10.49
C LEU A 115 -16.00 -11.43 -10.59
N ASP A 116 -15.54 -12.55 -11.17
CA ASP A 116 -16.31 -13.79 -11.13
C ASP A 116 -16.37 -14.30 -9.69
N LYS A 117 -17.59 -14.28 -9.10
CA LYS A 117 -17.81 -14.71 -7.71
C LYS A 117 -17.72 -16.23 -7.54
N SER A 118 -17.74 -16.99 -8.64
CA SER A 118 -17.58 -18.44 -8.63
C SER A 118 -16.12 -18.89 -8.72
N ASP A 119 -15.23 -18.01 -9.16
CA ASP A 119 -13.79 -18.26 -9.21
C ASP A 119 -13.12 -17.85 -7.88
N PRO A 120 -12.65 -18.80 -7.06
CA PRO A 120 -11.97 -18.48 -5.81
C PRO A 120 -10.65 -17.72 -6.03
N GLU A 121 -10.06 -17.76 -7.22
CA GLU A 121 -8.80 -17.11 -7.56
C GLU A 121 -8.99 -15.71 -8.17
N ALA A 122 -10.23 -15.29 -8.44
CA ALA A 122 -10.53 -13.95 -8.91
C ALA A 122 -10.06 -12.88 -7.91
N GLU A 123 -9.29 -11.91 -8.40
CA GLU A 123 -8.73 -10.87 -7.54
C GLU A 123 -8.51 -9.52 -8.23
N VAL A 124 -8.74 -8.46 -7.48
CA VAL A 124 -8.25 -7.11 -7.79
C VAL A 124 -6.94 -6.89 -7.05
N VAL A 125 -5.88 -6.56 -7.79
CA VAL A 125 -4.57 -6.30 -7.21
C VAL A 125 -4.26 -4.81 -7.31
N VAL A 126 -3.75 -4.24 -6.21
CA VAL A 126 -3.45 -2.81 -6.09
C VAL A 126 -2.10 -2.66 -5.40
N SER A 127 -1.31 -1.67 -5.83
CA SER A 127 -0.07 -1.31 -5.16
C SER A 127 -0.23 0.06 -4.49
N ILE A 128 0.10 0.12 -3.21
CA ILE A 128 -0.08 1.31 -2.37
C ILE A 128 1.23 1.68 -1.70
N ARG A 129 1.74 2.89 -1.97
CA ARG A 129 2.87 3.46 -1.24
C ARG A 129 2.37 4.09 0.06
N ILE A 130 2.85 3.62 1.19
CA ILE A 130 2.51 4.10 2.53
C ILE A 130 3.51 5.18 2.94
N ILE A 131 3.04 6.42 3.15
CA ILE A 131 3.90 7.52 3.57
C ILE A 131 3.97 7.58 5.10
N LEU A 132 5.12 7.15 5.65
CA LEU A 132 5.48 7.22 7.07
C LEU A 132 6.25 8.53 7.32
N VAL A 133 5.56 9.67 7.32
CA VAL A 133 6.23 10.95 7.65
C VAL A 133 6.72 10.93 9.10
N SER A 134 8.03 11.01 9.29
CA SER A 134 8.62 11.41 10.57
C SER A 134 8.51 12.92 10.68
N ARG A 135 7.56 13.42 11.50
CA ARG A 135 7.58 14.86 11.85
C ARG A 135 8.84 15.09 12.70
N ARG A 136 9.85 15.74 12.13
CA ARG A 136 10.88 16.37 12.97
C ARG A 136 10.16 17.35 13.91
N PRO A 137 10.46 17.37 15.22
CA PRO A 137 10.18 18.55 16.02
C PRO A 137 10.91 19.72 15.35
N VAL A 138 10.18 20.80 15.07
CA VAL A 138 10.82 22.07 14.72
C VAL A 138 11.59 22.51 15.98
N PRO A 139 12.88 22.84 15.89
CA PRO A 139 13.67 23.29 17.03
C PRO A 139 13.10 24.58 17.63
#